data_AF-A0A1I7TDU7-F1
#
_entry.id   AF-A0A1I7TDU7-F1
#
_cell.length_a   1.000
_cell.length_b   1.000
_cell.length_c   1.000
_cell.angle_alpha   90.00
_cell.angle_beta   90.00
_cell.angle_gamma   90.00
#
_symmetry.space_group_name_H-M   'P 1'
#
loop_
_entity.id
_entity.type
_entity.pdbx_description
1 polymer ?
#
loop_
_entity_poly.entity_id
_entity_poly.type
_entity_poly.pdbx_seq_one_letter_code
_entity_poly.pdbx_strand_id
1 'polypeptide(L)'
;MRFQLDEYYEKQGCSWGVVQLRDPIIEKCLEKYDVKALPSCRVVDEFGNCLDANARQHVEIYREKRQMTELFDRWRREQMVQRGVRV
;
A
#
# COMPACT_ATOMS: atom_id res chain seq x y z
N MET A 1 18.20 11.77 17.10
CA MET A 1 18.08 10.39 16.58
C MET A 1 17.69 10.45 15.12
N ARG A 2 18.63 10.18 14.20
CA ARG A 2 18.44 10.21 12.74
C ARG A 2 18.70 8.83 12.09
N PHE A 3 18.86 7.78 12.90
CA PHE A 3 19.53 6.52 12.52
C PHE A 3 18.63 5.28 12.65
N GLN A 4 17.36 5.31 12.24
CA GLN A 4 16.48 4.14 12.45
C GLN A 4 15.60 3.76 11.25
N LEU A 5 15.30 4.69 10.35
CA LEU A 5 14.48 4.43 9.17
C LEU A 5 15.32 3.85 8.03
N ASP A 6 16.46 4.46 7.71
CA ASP A 6 17.32 4.02 6.61
C ASP A 6 17.80 2.57 6.82
N GLU A 7 18.28 2.23 8.03
CA GLU A 7 18.66 0.85 8.37
C GLU A 7 17.49 -0.15 8.28
N TYR A 8 16.28 0.28 8.62
CA TYR A 8 15.09 -0.58 8.50
C TYR A 8 14.79 -0.85 7.02
N TYR A 9 14.88 0.17 6.16
CA TYR A 9 14.63 0.03 4.72
C TYR A 9 15.69 -0.80 4.02
N GLU A 10 16.97 -0.57 4.32
CA GLU A 10 18.09 -1.34 3.75
C GLU A 10 18.01 -2.82 4.13
N LYS A 11 17.67 -3.14 5.40
CA LYS A 11 17.54 -4.53 5.88
C LYS A 11 16.41 -5.32 5.22
N GLN A 12 15.37 -4.65 4.72
CA GLN A 12 14.22 -5.32 4.09
C GLN A 12 14.40 -5.55 2.59
N GLY A 13 15.49 -5.06 1.97
CA GLY A 13 15.85 -5.36 0.58
C GLY A 13 14.78 -4.98 -0.46
N CYS A 14 13.97 -3.96 -0.15
CA CYS A 14 12.80 -3.61 -0.96
C CYS A 14 13.14 -2.52 -2.00
N SER A 15 12.65 -2.69 -3.24
CA SER A 15 12.79 -1.72 -4.34
C SER A 15 11.88 -0.50 -4.22
N TRP A 16 11.46 -0.15 -3.00
CA TRP A 16 10.43 0.87 -2.76
C TRP A 16 11.07 2.24 -2.54
N GLY A 17 10.41 3.28 -3.06
CA GLY A 17 10.71 4.66 -2.70
C GLY A 17 10.23 4.96 -1.28
N VAL A 18 10.93 5.85 -0.58
CA VAL A 18 10.59 6.27 0.78
C VAL A 18 10.33 7.76 0.82
N VAL A 19 9.31 8.15 1.59
CA VAL A 19 9.06 9.56 1.90
C VAL A 19 9.88 9.91 3.14
N GLN A 20 10.61 11.03 3.07
CA GLN A 20 11.44 11.47 4.18
C GLN A 20 10.59 11.86 5.39
N LEU A 21 11.10 11.55 6.59
CA LEU A 21 10.40 11.88 7.82
C LEU A 21 10.14 13.39 7.91
N ARG A 22 8.94 13.77 8.37
CA ARG A 22 8.45 15.16 8.47
C ARG A 22 8.12 15.84 7.15
N ASP A 23 8.12 15.12 6.03
CA ASP A 23 7.55 15.65 4.80
C ASP A 23 6.03 15.87 5.00
N PRO A 24 5.49 17.07 4.72
CA PRO A 24 4.07 17.36 4.89
C PRO A 24 3.16 16.48 4.00
N ILE A 25 3.70 15.81 2.98
CA ILE A 25 2.95 14.84 2.20
C ILE A 25 2.47 13.65 3.05
N ILE A 26 3.17 13.33 4.14
CA ILE A 26 2.79 12.23 5.04
C ILE A 26 1.40 12.49 5.63
N GLU A 27 1.18 13.67 6.22
CA GLU A 27 -0.11 14.05 6.82
C GLU A 27 -1.23 14.06 5.77
N LYS A 28 -0.96 14.64 4.60
CA LYS A 28 -1.92 14.63 3.46
C LYS A 28 -2.30 13.20 3.03
N CYS A 29 -1.34 12.28 3.01
CA CYS A 29 -1.60 10.89 2.68
C CYS A 29 -2.41 10.18 3.78
N LEU A 30 -2.09 10.42 5.06
CA LEU A 30 -2.84 9.84 6.17
C LEU A 30 -4.31 10.29 6.15
N GLU A 31 -4.56 11.57 5.89
CA GLU A 31 -5.91 12.12 5.74
C GLU A 31 -6.62 11.57 4.51
N LYS A 32 -5.99 11.65 3.32
CA LYS A 32 -6.58 11.19 2.04
C LYS A 32 -7.01 9.73 2.10
N TYR A 33 -6.22 8.88 2.75
CA TYR A 33 -6.45 7.43 2.82
C TYR A 33 -7.09 6.96 4.14
N ASP A 34 -7.62 7.90 4.93
CA ASP A 34 -8.27 7.68 6.24
C ASP A 34 -7.49 6.70 7.14
N VAL A 35 -6.20 6.99 7.33
CA VAL A 35 -5.31 6.17 8.16
C VAL A 35 -5.37 6.65 9.60
N LYS A 36 -6.18 5.97 10.41
CA LYS A 36 -6.40 6.32 11.83
C LYS A 36 -5.47 5.61 12.82
N ALA A 37 -4.91 4.46 12.42
CA ALA A 37 -4.08 3.63 13.29
C ALA A 37 -2.99 2.91 12.49
N LEU A 38 -1.83 2.75 13.12
CA LEU A 38 -0.70 1.99 12.60
C LEU A 38 -0.55 0.67 13.37
N PRO A 39 -0.07 -0.40 12.73
CA PRO A 39 0.41 -0.44 11.34
C PRO A 39 -0.71 -0.66 10.31
N SER A 40 -0.66 0.08 9.20
CA SER A 40 -1.63 0.01 8.10
C SER A 40 -0.95 -0.15 6.74
N CYS A 41 -1.65 -0.74 5.77
CA CYS A 41 -1.20 -0.81 4.38
C CYS A 41 -2.41 -0.52 3.47
N ARG A 42 -2.18 0.29 2.44
CA ARG A 42 -3.15 0.67 1.40
C ARG A 42 -2.56 0.30 0.04
N VAL A 43 -3.40 -0.20 -0.85
CA VAL A 43 -3.05 -0.32 -2.28
C VAL A 43 -3.74 0.80 -3.03
N VAL A 44 -2.97 1.54 -3.81
CA VAL A 44 -3.45 2.69 -4.57
C VAL A 44 -3.00 2.57 -6.03
N ASP A 45 -3.76 3.14 -6.94
CA ASP A 45 -3.38 3.23 -8.35
C ASP A 45 -2.44 4.44 -8.61
N GLU A 46 -2.01 4.63 -9.85
CA GLU A 46 -1.13 5.74 -10.22
C GLU A 46 -1.79 7.13 -10.13
N PHE A 47 -3.12 7.19 -10.10
CA PHE A 47 -3.89 8.43 -9.93
C PHE A 47 -4.15 8.73 -8.44
N GLY A 48 -3.72 7.81 -7.56
CA GLY A 48 -3.88 7.89 -6.13
C GLY A 48 -5.26 7.51 -5.63
N ASN A 49 -6.07 6.78 -6.41
CA ASN A 49 -7.31 6.17 -5.97
C ASN A 49 -7.00 4.95 -5.10
N CYS A 50 -7.78 4.75 -4.03
CA CYS A 50 -7.63 3.59 -3.18
C CYS A 50 -8.27 2.36 -3.86
N LEU A 51 -7.48 1.31 -4.08
CA LEU A 51 -7.94 0.02 -4.56
C LEU A 51 -8.30 -0.87 -3.36
N ASP A 52 -7.40 -0.91 -2.35
CA ASP A 52 -7.59 -1.74 -1.17
C ASP A 52 -7.18 -1.02 0.10
N ALA A 53 -8.19 -0.70 0.93
CA ALA A 53 -7.97 -0.09 2.22
C ALA A 53 -7.47 -1.09 3.28
N ASN A 54 -7.72 -2.39 3.14
CA ASN A 54 -7.38 -3.39 4.16
C ASN A 54 -6.27 -4.33 3.70
N ALA A 55 -5.40 -3.85 2.80
CA ALA A 55 -4.37 -4.65 2.15
C ALA A 55 -3.49 -5.44 3.12
N ARG A 56 -3.18 -4.89 4.31
CA ARG A 56 -2.45 -5.60 5.35
C ARG A 56 -3.13 -6.92 5.73
N GLN A 57 -4.43 -6.89 6.00
CA GLN A 57 -5.19 -8.06 6.39
C GLN A 57 -5.35 -9.03 5.21
N HIS A 58 -5.63 -8.51 4.02
CA HIS A 58 -5.75 -9.35 2.83
C HIS A 58 -4.44 -10.07 2.49
N VAL A 59 -3.28 -9.41 2.59
CA VAL A 59 -1.99 -10.06 2.37
C VAL A 59 -1.80 -11.24 3.32
N GLU A 60 -2.10 -11.09 4.62
CA GLU A 60 -1.99 -12.21 5.56
C GLU A 60 -2.94 -13.36 5.19
N ILE A 61 -4.22 -13.06 4.93
CA ILE A 61 -5.23 -14.09 4.58
C ILE A 61 -4.83 -14.85 3.31
N TYR A 62 -4.43 -14.14 2.25
CA TYR A 62 -4.10 -14.77 0.97
C TYR A 62 -2.73 -15.45 1.01
N ARG A 63 -1.80 -14.98 1.85
CA ARG A 63 -0.53 -15.67 2.11
C ARG A 63 -0.76 -17.02 2.79
N GLU A 64 -1.59 -17.06 3.83
CA GLU A 64 -1.96 -18.32 4.51
C GLU A 64 -2.60 -19.32 3.54
N LYS A 65 -3.45 -18.82 2.64
CA LYS A 65 -4.10 -19.64 1.61
C LYS A 65 -3.21 -19.98 0.41
N ARG A 66 -2.00 -19.41 0.31
CA ARG A 66 -1.10 -19.51 -0.86
C ARG A 66 -1.73 -19.03 -2.17
N GLN A 67 -2.59 -18.02 -2.10
CA GLN A 67 -3.37 -17.47 -3.23
C GLN A 67 -2.93 -16.04 -3.60
N MET A 68 -1.65 -15.70 -3.42
CA MET A 68 -1.16 -14.32 -3.64
C MET A 68 -1.43 -13.80 -5.06
N THR A 69 -1.38 -14.67 -6.07
CA THR A 69 -1.72 -14.30 -7.46
C THR A 69 -3.17 -13.83 -7.57
N GLU A 70 -4.10 -14.48 -6.87
CA GLU A 70 -5.52 -14.10 -6.91
C GLU A 70 -5.76 -12.73 -6.26
N LEU A 71 -5.05 -12.42 -5.17
CA LEU A 71 -5.09 -11.11 -4.54
C LEU A 71 -4.59 -10.02 -5.50
N PHE A 72 -3.51 -10.28 -6.19
CA PHE A 72 -2.95 -9.35 -7.17
C PHE A 72 -3.88 -9.14 -8.37
N ASP A 73 -4.46 -10.21 -8.91
CA ASP A 73 -5.43 -10.13 -10.00
C ASP A 73 -6.70 -9.37 -9.59
N ARG A 74 -7.10 -9.50 -8.33
CA ARG A 74 -8.19 -8.69 -7.76
C ARG A 74 -7.85 -7.20 -7.80
N TRP A 75 -6.70 -6.78 -7.29
CA TRP A 75 -6.29 -5.36 -7.32
C TRP A 75 -6.21 -4.83 -8.76
N ARG A 76 -5.70 -5.64 -9.69
CA ARG A 76 -5.65 -5.28 -11.12
C ARG A 76 -7.05 -5.08 -11.72
N ARG A 77 -8.01 -5.94 -11.40
CA ARG A 77 -9.41 -5.78 -11.83
C ARG A 77 -10.05 -4.53 -11.25
N GLU A 78 -9.84 -4.26 -9.97
CA GLU A 78 -10.35 -3.04 -9.32
C GLU A 78 -9.80 -1.79 -10.01
N GLN A 79 -8.53 -1.78 -10.38
CA GLN A 79 -7.92 -0.71 -11.16
C GLN A 79 -8.57 -0.54 -12.55
N MET A 80 -8.85 -1.64 -13.26
CA MET A 80 -9.51 -1.59 -14.57
C MET A 80 -10.94 -1.05 -14.48
N VAL A 81 -11.69 -1.45 -13.45
CA VAL A 81 -13.05 -0.95 -13.18
C VAL A 81 -13.01 0.56 -12.92
N GLN A 82 -12.07 1.05 -12.12
CA GLN A 82 -11.92 2.47 -11.85
C GLN A 82 -11.53 3.28 -13.11
N ARG A 83 -10.84 2.66 -14.07
CA ARG A 83 -10.53 3.26 -15.38
C ARG A 83 -11.70 3.24 -16.38
N GLY A 84 -12.84 2.66 -16.03
CA GLY A 84 -13.99 2.54 -16.93
C GLY A 84 -13.77 1.56 -18.09
N VAL A 85 -12.74 0.71 -18.02
CA VAL A 85 -12.50 -0.34 -19.02
C VAL A 85 -13.36 -1.52 -18.63
N ARG A 86 -14.40 -1.83 -19.43
CA ARG A 86 -15.21 -3.04 -19.22
C ARG A 86 -14.32 -4.28 -19.39
N VAL A 87 -14.25 -5.10 -18.35
CA VAL A 87 -13.58 -6.41 -18.32
C VAL A 87 -14.37 -7.43 -19.14
#